data_AF-A0A5K1DF74-F1
#
_entry.id   AF-A0A5K1DF74-F1
#
_cell.length_a   1.000
_cell.length_b   1.000
_cell.length_c   1.000
_cell.angle_alpha   90.00
_cell.angle_beta   90.00
_cell.angle_gamma   90.00
#
_symmetry.space_group_name_H-M   'P 1'
#
loop_
_entity.id
_entity.type
_entity.pdbx_description
1 polymer ?
#
loop_
_entity_poly.entity_id
_entity_poly.type
_entity_poly.pdbx_seq_one_letter_code
_entity_poly.pdbx_strand_id
1 'polypeptide(L)' 'MTFHFANADWKLPPSNIFLMFRSGITRLAIEGREMPMFGNAAQQNMHVKYDLGNGLLSFAPTECTQG' A
#
# COMPACT_ATOMS: atom_id res chain seq x y z
N MET A 1 4.74 -2.12 8.77
CA MET A 1 5.54 -0.90 8.56
C MET A 1 4.58 0.27 8.44
N THR A 2 4.94 1.47 8.90
CA THR A 2 4.05 2.65 8.82
C THR A 2 4.76 3.77 8.07
N PHE A 3 4.09 4.37 7.10
CA PHE A 3 4.52 5.61 6.46
C PHE A 3 3.72 6.77 7.04
N HIS A 4 4.43 7.77 7.58
CA HIS A 4 3.84 8.95 8.19
C HIS A 4 3.74 10.07 7.15
N PHE A 5 2.52 10.47 6.79
CA PHE A 5 2.24 11.65 6.00
C PHE A 5 1.82 12.82 6.91
N ALA A 6 1.72 14.02 6.36
CA ALA A 6 1.50 15.26 7.13
C ALA A 6 0.35 15.19 8.15
N ASN A 7 -0.72 14.45 7.83
CA ASN A 7 -1.91 14.34 8.65
C ASN A 7 -2.50 12.91 8.70
N ALA A 8 -1.76 11.91 8.24
CA ALA A 8 -2.28 10.54 8.14
C ALA A 8 -1.17 9.49 8.15
N ASP A 9 -1.47 8.32 8.70
CA ASP A 9 -0.57 7.17 8.74
C ASP A 9 -1.03 6.09 7.77
N TRP A 10 -0.17 5.73 6.81
CA TRP A 10 -0.37 4.56 5.97
C TRP A 10 0.29 3.34 6.58
N LYS A 11 -0.52 2.46 7.18
CA LYS A 11 -0.06 1.22 7.81
C LYS A 11 -0.04 0.09 6.78
N LEU A 12 1.15 -0.40 6.47
CA LEU A 12 1.34 -1.57 5.60
C LEU A 12 1.44 -2.84 6.44
N PRO A 13 0.47 -3.78 6.32
CA PRO A 13 0.58 -5.09 6.93
C PRO A 13 1.68 -5.92 6.23
N PRO A 14 2.22 -6.96 6.89
CA PRO A 14 3.26 -7.81 6.30
C PRO A 14 2.88 -8.41 4.94
N SER A 15 1.59 -8.73 4.72
CA SER A 15 1.07 -9.25 3.44
C SER A 15 1.28 -8.29 2.26
N ASN A 16 1.36 -6.99 2.52
CA ASN A 16 1.57 -5.96 1.50
C ASN A 16 3.05 -5.61 1.31
N ILE A 17 3.94 -6.20 2.14
CA ILE A 17 5.40 -5.98 2.12
C ILE A 17 6.13 -7.22 1.61
N PHE A 18 5.66 -8.41 2.00
CA PHE A 18 6.27 -9.69 1.66
C PHE A 18 5.32 -10.49 0.78
N LEU A 19 5.66 -10.58 -0.51
CA LEU A 19 4.86 -11.30 -1.49
C LEU A 19 5.41 -12.71 -1.68
N MET A 20 4.51 -13.68 -1.84
CA MET A 20 4.91 -15.06 -2.14
C MET A 20 5.57 -15.11 -3.51
N PHE A 21 6.83 -15.56 -3.56
CA PHE A 21 7.54 -15.77 -4.82
C PHE A 21 7.45 -17.23 -5.25
N ARG A 22 7.70 -18.15 -4.31
CA ARG A 22 7.57 -19.61 -4.46
C ARG A 22 7.14 -20.22 -3.13
N SER A 23 6.74 -21.49 -3.15
CA SER A 23 6.35 -22.21 -1.93
C SER A 23 7.43 -22.08 -0.85
N GLY A 24 7.05 -21.58 0.33
CA GLY A 24 7.95 -21.35 1.45
C GLY A 24 8.92 -20.17 1.32
N ILE A 25 8.88 -19.40 0.23
CA ILE A 25 9.78 -18.26 -0.01
C ILE A 25 8.98 -16.99 -0.33
N THR A 26 9.11 -15.99 0.55
CA THR A 26 8.59 -14.63 0.33
C THR A 26 9.68 -13.67 -0.11
N ARG A 27 9.32 -12.70 -0.94
CA ARG A 27 10.19 -11.62 -1.40
C ARG A 27 9.74 -10.28 -0.83
N LEU A 28 10.69 -9.43 -0.46
CA LEU A 28 10.43 -8.03 -0.13
C LEU A 28 9.96 -7.28 -1.39
N ALA A 29 8.77 -6.68 -1.32
CA ALA A 29 8.14 -5.91 -2.40
C ALA A 29 8.50 -4.42 -2.37
N ILE A 30 9.63 -4.07 -1.76
CA ILE A 30 10.17 -2.72 -1.72
C ILE A 30 11.50 -2.77 -2.46
N GLU A 31 11.63 -1.93 -3.47
CA GLU A 31 12.84 -1.82 -4.29
C GLU A 31 13.16 -0.35 -4.54
N GLY A 32 14.45 -0.06 -4.70
CA GLY A 32 14.89 1.27 -5.09
C GLY A 32 14.54 1.52 -6.56
N ARG A 33 13.77 2.58 -6.82
CA ARG A 33 13.49 3.09 -8.16
C ARG A 33 13.82 4.58 -8.22
N GLU A 34 14.10 5.08 -9.43
CA GLU A 34 14.33 6.51 -9.67
C GLU A 34 13.13 7.35 -9.20
N MET A 35 11.91 6.85 -9.46
CA MET A 35 10.68 7.44 -8.95
C MET A 35 10.07 6.51 -7.88
N PRO A 36 10.05 6.93 -6.60
CA PRO A 36 9.37 6.18 -5.54
C PRO A 36 7.87 6.11 -5.80
N MET A 37 7.29 4.92 -5.67
CA MET A 37 5.87 4.69 -5.94
C MET A 37 5.26 3.72 -4.94
N PHE A 38 4.01 3.99 -4.55
CA PHE A 38 3.14 3.03 -3.88
C PHE A 38 2.46 2.17 -4.94
N GLY A 39 3.08 1.04 -5.29
CA GLY A 39 2.55 0.08 -6.26
C GLY A 39 1.34 -0.69 -5.76
N ASN A 40 0.83 -1.60 -6.60
CA ASN A 40 -0.37 -2.39 -6.32
C ASN A 40 -0.35 -3.10 -4.95
N ALA A 41 0.75 -3.74 -4.58
CA ALA A 41 0.89 -4.44 -3.30
C ALA A 41 0.72 -3.48 -2.10
N ALA A 42 1.24 -2.26 -2.19
CA ALA A 42 1.09 -1.27 -1.12
C ALA A 42 -0.35 -0.73 -1.02
N GLN A 43 -1.13 -0.79 -2.10
CA GLN A 43 -2.52 -0.33 -2.17
C GLN A 43 -3.57 -1.42 -1.92
N GLN A 44 -3.17 -2.70 -1.81
CA GLN A 44 -4.11 -3.79 -1.48
C GLN A 44 -4.78 -3.54 -0.12
N ASN A 45 -6.07 -3.87 -0.03
CA ASN A 45 -6.89 -3.70 1.18
C ASN A 45 -6.94 -2.24 1.68
N MET A 46 -6.78 -1.27 0.76
CA MET A 46 -6.97 0.15 1.03
C MET A 46 -7.99 0.74 0.06
N HIS A 47 -8.93 1.53 0.57
CA HIS A 47 -9.66 2.47 -0.28
C HIS A 47 -8.80 3.70 -0.51
N VAL A 48 -8.54 4.02 -1.77
CA VAL A 48 -7.80 5.22 -2.18
C VAL A 48 -8.73 6.10 -3.01
N LYS A 49 -8.96 7.33 -2.54
CA LYS A 49 -9.74 8.34 -3.24
C LYS A 49 -8.80 9.38 -3.83
N TYR A 50 -8.93 9.60 -5.13
CA TYR A 50 -8.26 10.68 -5.85
C TYR A 50 -9.26 11.81 -6.08
N ASP A 51 -9.10 12.91 -5.37
CA ASP A 51 -9.84 14.15 -5.61
C ASP A 51 -8.99 15.08 -6.47
N LEU A 52 -9.12 14.94 -7.78
CA LEU A 52 -8.34 15.71 -8.75
C LEU A 52 -8.72 17.19 -8.76
N GLY A 53 -9.95 17.54 -8.37
CA GLY A 53 -10.41 18.93 -8.31
C GLY A 53 -9.73 19.72 -7.20
N ASN A 54 -9.49 19.07 -6.05
CA ASN A 54 -8.82 19.68 -4.90
C ASN A 54 -7.34 19.29 -4.76
N GLY A 55 -6.81 18.45 -5.66
CA GLY A 55 -5.45 17.93 -5.57
C GLY A 55 -5.18 17.09 -4.32
N LEU A 56 -6.22 16.40 -3.80
CA LEU A 56 -6.16 15.66 -2.55
C LEU A 56 -6.22 14.15 -2.79
N LEU A 57 -5.36 13.42 -2.07
CA LEU A 57 -5.40 11.97 -1.98
C LEU A 57 -5.82 11.58 -0.56
N SER A 58 -6.91 10.82 -0.44
CA SER A 58 -7.39 10.29 0.84
C SER A 58 -7.34 8.77 0.81
N PHE A 59 -7.04 8.16 1.95
CA PHE A 59 -6.98 6.71 2.07
C PHE A 59 -7.54 6.23 3.40
N ALA A 60 -8.13 5.04 3.38
CA ALA A 60 -8.61 4.34 4.58
C ALA A 60 -8.45 2.83 4.41
N PRO A 61 -8.19 2.07 5.49
CA PRO A 61 -8.22 0.61 5.45
C PRO A 61 -9.57 0.09 4.94
N THR A 62 -9.55 -1.04 4.24
CA THR A 62 -10.77 -1.77 3.88
C THR A 62 -10.67 -3.23 4.27
N GLU A 63 -11.78 -3.77 4.77
CA GLU A 63 -11.91 -5.19 5.07
C GLU A 63 -12.44 -5.89 3.81
N CYS A 64 -11.54 -6.43 2.99
CA CYS A 64 -11.89 -7.22 1.80
C CYS A 64 -12.35 -8.65 2.17
N THR A 65 -13.21 -8.78 3.18
CA THR A 65 -13.68 -10.09 3.70
C THR A 65 -14.81 -10.72 2.89
N GLN A 66 -15.28 -10.06 1.84
CA GLN A 66 -16.33 -10.54 0.95
C GLN A 66 -15.83 -10.46 -0.50
N GLY A 67 -15.45 -11.62 -1.04
CA GLY A 67 -15.09 -11.84 -2.45
C GLY A 67 -15.79 -13.08 -2.96
#